data_AF-A0A3P7PY47-F1
#
_entry.id   AF-A0A3P7PY47-F1
#
_cell.length_a   1.000
_cell.length_b   1.000
_cell.length_c   1.000
_cell.angle_alpha   90.00
_cell.angle_beta   90.00
_cell.angle_gamma   90.00
#
_symmetry.space_group_name_H-M   'P 1'
#
loop_
_entity.id
_entity.type
_entity.pdbx_description
1 polymer ?
#
loop_
_entity_poly.entity_id
_entity_poly.type
_entity_poly.pdbx_seq_one_letter_code
_entity_poly.pdbx_strand_id
1 'polypeptide(L)'
;YSLLGTTSTWGVFDWGLNFDWGTSSERENRRRGHDAVAPIRTPAMAGGLFTIRRDYFYELGSYDEGMVVWGGENVEMSLRVWQCHGELLIIPCSRVGHVFRKVSPYSWPGGTTSVLHNNHLRTARVWLDEFLKYSLTFLPGESGRLFYVPVGMFYVL
;
A
#
# COMPACT_ATOMS: atom_id res chain seq x y z
N TYR A 1 -15.57 14.69 13.72
CA TYR A 1 -15.60 13.52 12.83
C TYR A 1 -14.94 13.93 11.52
N SER A 2 -13.74 13.41 11.23
CA SER A 2 -12.99 13.78 10.04
C SER A 2 -13.63 13.10 8.81
N LEU A 3 -14.26 13.89 7.94
CA LEU A 3 -14.76 13.42 6.66
C LEU A 3 -13.57 13.33 5.68
N LEU A 4 -12.75 12.29 5.79
CA LEU A 4 -11.65 11.97 4.85
C LEU A 4 -12.17 11.45 3.49
N GLY A 5 -13.32 11.95 3.04
CA GLY A 5 -14.02 11.48 1.86
C GLY A 5 -14.29 12.59 0.85
N THR A 6 -13.29 13.44 0.58
CA THR A 6 -13.42 14.43 -0.50
C THR A 6 -13.35 13.74 -1.87
N THR A 7 -13.88 14.37 -2.91
CA THR A 7 -13.89 13.90 -4.31
C THR A 7 -12.49 13.82 -4.94
N SER A 8 -11.48 14.25 -4.19
CA SER A 8 -10.06 14.32 -4.56
C SER A 8 -9.16 13.67 -3.52
N THR A 9 -9.66 12.85 -2.58
CA THR A 9 -8.80 12.12 -1.65
C THR A 9 -8.32 10.81 -2.29
N TRP A 10 -7.02 10.52 -2.18
CA TRP A 10 -6.43 9.23 -2.56
C TRP A 10 -5.43 8.74 -1.51
N GLY A 11 -5.04 7.48 -1.59
CA GLY A 11 -4.05 6.89 -0.69
C GLY A 11 -2.62 7.08 -1.19
N VAL A 12 -1.74 7.46 -0.28
CA VAL A 12 -0.29 7.62 -0.49
C VAL A 12 0.48 6.85 0.58
N PHE A 13 1.79 6.74 0.40
CA PHE A 13 2.69 6.23 1.43
C PHE A 13 4.01 7.00 1.43
N ASP A 14 4.66 7.08 2.59
CA ASP A 14 5.99 7.69 2.73
C ASP A 14 7.11 6.67 2.48
N TRP A 15 8.37 7.12 2.55
CA TRP A 15 9.52 6.22 2.40
C TRP A 15 9.63 5.19 3.53
N GLY A 16 9.02 5.44 4.70
CA GLY A 16 8.87 4.46 5.78
C GLY A 16 7.78 3.41 5.53
N LEU A 17 7.12 3.45 4.37
CA LEU A 17 5.99 2.61 3.97
C LEU A 17 4.75 2.78 4.87
N ASN A 18 4.62 3.92 5.54
CA ASN A 18 3.42 4.25 6.27
C ASN A 18 2.38 4.83 5.32
N PHE A 19 1.15 4.33 5.40
CA PHE A 19 0.03 4.84 4.63
C PHE A 19 -0.47 6.18 5.18
N ASP A 20 -0.85 7.09 4.29
CA ASP A 20 -1.57 8.31 4.61
C ASP A 20 -2.55 8.69 3.50
N TRP A 21 -3.41 9.67 3.76
CA TRP A 21 -4.32 10.26 2.80
C TRP A 21 -3.71 11.52 2.18
N GLY A 22 -3.71 11.58 0.85
CA GLY A 22 -3.28 12.73 0.08
C GLY A 22 -4.39 13.31 -0.79
N THR A 23 -4.10 14.45 -1.39
CA THR A 23 -4.93 15.04 -2.46
C THR A 23 -4.50 14.49 -3.81
N SER A 24 -5.46 14.09 -4.63
CA SER A 24 -5.24 13.56 -5.98
C SER A 24 -4.54 14.60 -6.85
N SER A 25 -3.52 14.12 -7.58
CA SER A 25 -2.73 14.98 -8.46
C SER A 25 -3.59 15.64 -9.54
N GLU A 26 -3.15 16.80 -10.02
CA GLU A 26 -3.82 17.50 -11.13
C GLU A 26 -3.89 16.64 -12.40
N ARG A 27 -2.87 15.80 -12.63
CA ARG A 27 -2.87 14.81 -13.72
C ARG A 27 -4.07 13.86 -13.61
N GLU A 28 -4.36 13.36 -12.41
CA GLU A 28 -5.48 12.46 -12.17
C GLU A 28 -6.83 13.18 -12.23
N ASN A 29 -6.89 14.44 -11.80
CA ASN A 29 -8.11 15.25 -11.93
C ASN A 29 -8.46 15.53 -13.39
N ARG A 30 -7.47 15.86 -14.21
CA ARG A 30 -7.64 16.05 -15.66
C ARG A 30 -8.05 14.76 -16.38
N ARG A 31 -7.45 13.61 -16.03
CA ARG A 31 -7.82 12.30 -16.60
C ARG A 31 -9.31 12.00 -16.42
N ARG A 32 -9.86 12.39 -15.27
CA ARG A 32 -11.28 12.21 -14.91
C ARG A 32 -12.18 13.33 -15.45
N GLY A 33 -11.65 14.29 -16.20
CA GLY A 33 -12.42 15.46 -16.65
C GLY A 33 -12.96 16.31 -15.50
N HIS A 34 -12.29 16.28 -14.33
CA HIS A 34 -12.77 16.86 -13.08
C HIS A 34 -14.13 16.33 -12.61
N ASP A 35 -14.55 15.17 -13.10
CA ASP A 35 -15.76 14.49 -12.63
C ASP A 35 -15.55 13.95 -11.20
N ALA A 36 -16.38 14.44 -10.28
CA ALA A 36 -16.37 14.10 -8.87
C ALA A 36 -16.77 12.64 -8.58
N VAL A 37 -17.50 11.98 -9.48
CA VAL A 37 -17.97 10.59 -9.31
C VAL A 37 -17.15 9.56 -10.08
N ALA A 38 -16.29 10.02 -10.99
CA ALA A 38 -15.41 9.14 -11.76
C ALA A 38 -14.38 8.42 -10.85
N PRO A 39 -14.07 7.13 -11.11
CA PRO A 39 -13.08 6.36 -10.35
C PRO A 39 -11.72 7.06 -10.28
N ILE A 40 -11.09 7.06 -9.10
CA ILE A 40 -9.78 7.66 -8.83
C ILE A 40 -8.71 6.57 -8.83
N ARG A 41 -7.72 6.67 -9.70
CA ARG A 41 -6.53 5.82 -9.64
C ARG A 41 -5.70 6.22 -8.43
N THR A 42 -5.53 5.30 -7.47
CA THR A 42 -4.87 5.58 -6.20
C THR A 42 -3.51 4.88 -6.11
N PRO A 43 -2.42 5.58 -5.72
CA PRO A 43 -1.12 4.95 -5.53
C PRO A 43 -1.12 3.81 -4.50
N ALA A 44 -1.84 4.02 -3.39
CA ALA A 44 -2.02 3.00 -2.36
C ALA A 44 -3.47 2.90 -1.88
N MET A 45 -3.81 1.75 -1.32
CA MET A 45 -5.05 1.54 -0.58
C MET A 45 -4.81 1.50 0.92
N ALA A 46 -5.83 1.87 1.70
CA ALA A 46 -5.80 1.72 3.15
C ALA A 46 -5.83 0.25 3.60
N GLY A 47 -6.29 -0.67 2.73
CA GLY A 47 -6.22 -2.13 2.91
C GLY A 47 -7.41 -2.77 3.62
N GLY A 48 -8.03 -2.09 4.60
CA GLY A 48 -9.11 -2.70 5.38
C GLY A 48 -10.44 -2.90 4.65
N LEU A 49 -10.67 -2.16 3.56
CA LEU A 49 -11.91 -2.23 2.78
C LEU A 49 -11.58 -2.15 1.28
N PHE A 50 -11.76 -3.25 0.56
CA PHE A 50 -11.62 -3.31 -0.89
C PHE A 50 -12.39 -4.51 -1.44
N THR A 51 -12.59 -4.52 -2.75
CA THR A 51 -13.12 -5.67 -3.47
C THR A 51 -12.14 -6.05 -4.56
N ILE A 52 -11.85 -7.35 -4.68
CA ILE A 52 -10.99 -7.90 -5.72
C ILE A 52 -11.64 -9.16 -6.27
N ARG A 53 -11.44 -9.42 -7.56
CA ARG A 53 -11.79 -10.69 -8.17
C ARG A 53 -11.01 -11.82 -7.49
N ARG A 54 -11.70 -12.89 -7.10
CA ARG A 54 -11.11 -14.00 -6.34
C ARG A 54 -9.96 -14.66 -7.10
N ASP A 55 -10.17 -14.98 -8.36
CA ASP A 55 -9.15 -15.60 -9.22
C ASP A 55 -7.93 -14.70 -9.38
N TYR A 56 -8.14 -13.41 -9.65
CA TYR A 56 -7.05 -12.42 -9.74
C TYR A 56 -6.28 -12.27 -8.42
N PHE A 57 -6.95 -12.30 -7.27
CA PHE A 57 -6.30 -12.25 -5.95
C PHE A 57 -5.32 -13.42 -5.74
N TYR A 58 -5.70 -14.63 -6.14
CA TYR A 58 -4.82 -15.79 -6.03
C TYR A 58 -3.76 -15.84 -7.12
N GLU A 59 -4.05 -15.35 -8.33
CA GLU A 59 -3.06 -15.21 -9.42
C GLU A 59 -1.93 -14.24 -9.03
N LEU A 60 -2.25 -13.15 -8.34
CA LEU A 60 -1.28 -12.22 -7.76
C LEU A 60 -0.46 -12.84 -6.61
N GLY A 61 -0.81 -14.02 -6.11
CA GLY A 61 -0.12 -14.67 -4.99
C GLY A 61 -0.71 -14.32 -3.61
N SER A 62 -1.93 -13.78 -3.55
CA SER A 62 -2.61 -13.41 -2.31
C SER A 62 -1.80 -12.45 -1.42
N TYR A 63 -1.86 -12.60 -0.09
CA TYR A 63 -1.00 -11.84 0.82
C TYR A 63 0.31 -12.61 1.08
N ASP A 64 1.37 -11.87 1.39
CA ASP A 64 2.61 -12.45 1.89
C ASP A 64 2.38 -13.15 3.25
N GLU A 65 2.40 -14.48 3.25
CA GLU A 65 2.20 -15.31 4.44
C GLU A 65 3.27 -15.09 5.54
N GLY A 66 4.40 -14.46 5.19
CA GLY A 66 5.44 -14.08 6.14
C GLY A 66 5.15 -12.80 6.93
N MET A 67 4.08 -12.06 6.59
CA MET A 67 3.64 -10.91 7.38
C MET A 67 2.87 -11.34 8.62
N VAL A 68 3.12 -10.65 9.74
CA VAL A 68 2.57 -11.04 11.05
C VAL A 68 1.70 -9.92 11.63
N VAL A 69 0.60 -10.30 12.28
CA VAL A 69 -0.41 -9.45 12.94
C VAL A 69 -1.07 -8.42 12.02
N TRP A 70 -0.39 -7.31 11.75
CA TRP A 70 -0.96 -6.15 11.04
C TRP A 70 0.14 -5.17 10.63
N GLY A 71 -0.04 -4.53 9.46
CA GLY A 71 0.74 -3.40 8.97
C GLY A 71 1.69 -3.79 7.84
N GLY A 72 1.74 -2.94 6.82
CA GLY A 72 2.57 -3.13 5.62
C GLY A 72 1.86 -3.86 4.47
N GLU A 73 0.85 -4.68 4.76
CA GLU A 73 0.16 -5.53 3.77
C GLU A 73 -0.60 -4.71 2.72
N ASN A 74 -1.11 -3.55 3.13
CA ASN A 74 -1.87 -2.66 2.27
C ASN A 74 -0.97 -1.96 1.24
N VAL A 75 0.22 -1.51 1.64
CA VAL A 75 1.21 -0.90 0.74
C VAL A 75 1.84 -1.97 -0.16
N GLU A 76 2.11 -3.15 0.39
CA GLU A 76 2.65 -4.29 -0.34
C GLU A 76 1.74 -4.73 -1.48
N MET A 77 0.47 -5.00 -1.18
CA MET A 77 -0.52 -5.33 -2.20
C MET A 77 -0.71 -4.18 -3.20
N SER A 78 -0.58 -2.92 -2.76
CA SER A 78 -0.68 -1.77 -3.67
C SER A 78 0.44 -1.73 -4.69
N LEU A 79 1.68 -1.92 -4.24
CA LEU A 79 2.85 -2.01 -5.13
C LEU A 79 2.72 -3.21 -6.06
N ARG A 80 2.34 -4.38 -5.54
CA ARG A 80 2.13 -5.60 -6.33
C ARG A 80 1.11 -5.37 -7.44
N VAL A 81 -0.09 -4.87 -7.12
CA VAL A 81 -1.15 -4.65 -8.11
C VAL A 81 -0.66 -3.74 -9.23
N TRP A 82 -0.03 -2.61 -8.92
CA TRP A 82 0.46 -1.67 -9.94
C TRP A 82 1.62 -2.24 -10.78
N GLN A 83 2.62 -2.86 -10.14
CA GLN A 83 3.79 -3.38 -10.83
C GLN A 83 3.48 -4.68 -11.62
N CYS A 84 2.42 -5.39 -11.24
CA CYS A 84 1.90 -6.53 -11.99
C CYS A 84 0.74 -6.16 -12.92
N HIS A 85 0.69 -4.91 -13.41
CA HIS A 85 -0.21 -4.43 -14.48
C HIS A 85 -1.71 -4.30 -14.12
N GLY A 86 -2.06 -4.40 -12.85
CA GLY A 86 -3.40 -4.07 -12.36
C GLY A 86 -3.59 -2.58 -12.09
N GLU A 87 -4.79 -2.23 -11.63
CA GLU A 87 -5.12 -0.87 -11.19
C GLU A 87 -5.76 -0.89 -9.81
N LEU A 88 -5.40 0.09 -8.98
CA LEU A 88 -6.12 0.38 -7.73
C LEU A 88 -7.02 1.60 -7.92
N LEU A 89 -8.31 1.43 -7.62
CA LEU A 89 -9.32 2.46 -7.81
C LEU A 89 -10.10 2.75 -6.50
N ILE A 90 -10.25 4.03 -6.18
CA ILE A 90 -11.27 4.50 -5.24
C ILE A 90 -12.53 4.80 -6.06
N ILE A 91 -13.67 4.26 -5.64
CA ILE A 91 -14.96 4.45 -6.30
C ILE A 91 -15.81 5.43 -5.47
N PRO A 92 -15.94 6.72 -5.86
CA PRO A 92 -16.62 7.72 -5.05
C PRO A 92 -18.11 7.43 -4.78
N CYS A 93 -18.75 6.62 -5.63
CA CYS A 93 -20.14 6.20 -5.43
C CYS A 93 -20.31 5.07 -4.42
N SER A 94 -19.24 4.31 -4.10
CA SER A 94 -19.27 3.25 -3.10
C SER A 94 -18.85 3.82 -1.74
N ARG A 95 -19.75 3.84 -0.77
CA ARG A 95 -19.53 4.47 0.54
C ARG A 95 -19.71 3.46 1.65
N VAL A 96 -18.67 3.27 2.44
CA VAL A 96 -18.67 2.42 3.64
C VAL A 96 -18.10 3.22 4.80
N GLY A 97 -18.82 3.26 5.93
CA GLY A 97 -18.34 3.91 7.15
C GLY A 97 -17.32 3.02 7.87
N HIS A 98 -16.20 3.61 8.30
CA HIS A 98 -15.20 2.94 9.13
C HIS A 98 -14.97 3.73 10.42
N VAL A 99 -15.04 3.05 11.57
CA VAL A 99 -14.78 3.66 12.88
C VAL A 99 -13.29 3.56 13.18
N PHE A 100 -12.57 4.66 12.98
CA PHE A 100 -11.14 4.73 13.31
C PHE A 100 -10.92 4.60 14.82
N ARG A 101 -10.03 3.69 15.20
CA ARG A 101 -9.62 3.46 16.59
C ARG A 101 -8.31 4.21 16.86
N LYS A 102 -8.17 4.75 18.08
CA LYS A 102 -6.91 5.39 18.52
C LYS A 102 -5.82 4.40 18.91
N VAL A 103 -6.21 3.18 19.30
CA VAL A 103 -5.31 2.15 19.81
C VAL A 103 -5.68 0.81 19.18
N SER A 104 -4.67 0.06 18.75
CA SER A 104 -4.85 -1.31 18.24
C SER A 104 -5.24 -2.25 19.38
N PRO A 105 -6.30 -3.07 19.22
CA PRO A 105 -6.69 -4.05 20.23
C PRO A 105 -5.83 -5.33 20.21
N TYR A 106 -4.90 -5.46 19.26
CA TYR A 106 -4.13 -6.69 19.06
C TYR A 106 -2.98 -6.82 20.07
N SER A 107 -2.69 -8.07 20.44
CA SER A 107 -1.44 -8.42 21.12
C SER A 107 -0.31 -8.47 20.10
N TRP A 108 0.83 -7.83 20.41
CA TRP A 108 1.97 -7.70 19.51
C TRP A 108 3.16 -8.50 20.04
N PRO A 109 3.40 -9.73 19.54
CA PRO A 109 4.56 -10.53 19.94
C PRO A 109 5.85 -9.77 19.58
N GLY A 110 6.70 -9.47 20.56
CA GLY A 110 7.93 -8.68 20.33
C GLY A 110 7.71 -7.17 20.16
N GLY A 111 6.48 -6.67 20.36
CA GLY A 111 6.15 -5.25 20.30
C GLY A 111 5.77 -4.75 18.90
N THR A 112 4.92 -3.72 18.86
CA THR A 112 4.37 -3.15 17.60
C THR A 112 5.45 -2.73 16.62
N THR A 113 6.52 -2.08 17.11
CA THR A 113 7.62 -1.59 16.27
C THR A 113 8.33 -2.71 15.53
N SER A 114 8.61 -3.84 16.19
CA SER A 114 9.32 -4.96 15.56
C SER A 114 8.48 -5.62 14.47
N VAL A 115 7.17 -5.82 14.73
CA VAL A 115 6.25 -6.42 13.77
C VAL A 115 6.10 -5.52 12.53
N LEU A 116 5.80 -4.23 12.72
CA LEU A 116 5.66 -3.28 11.62
C LEU A 116 6.95 -3.16 10.80
N HIS A 117 8.09 -3.05 11.49
CA HIS A 117 9.39 -2.97 10.85
C HIS A 117 9.67 -4.19 9.96
N ASN A 118 9.43 -5.40 10.48
CA ASN A 118 9.65 -6.63 9.71
C ASN A 118 8.74 -6.70 8.49
N ASN A 119 7.44 -6.39 8.63
CA ASN A 119 6.52 -6.39 7.50
C ASN A 119 6.92 -5.34 6.44
N HIS A 120 7.27 -4.12 6.87
CA HIS A 120 7.71 -3.06 5.96
C HIS A 120 9.02 -3.43 5.23
N LEU A 121 9.97 -4.07 5.92
CA LEU A 121 11.21 -4.54 5.29
C LEU A 121 10.95 -5.60 4.23
N ARG A 122 10.01 -6.53 4.47
CA ARG A 122 9.62 -7.54 3.46
C ARG A 122 9.08 -6.86 2.20
N THR A 123 8.15 -5.92 2.38
CA THR A 123 7.62 -5.10 1.28
C THR A 123 8.74 -4.37 0.53
N ALA A 124 9.60 -3.65 1.26
CA ALA A 124 10.65 -2.84 0.68
C ALA A 124 11.65 -3.67 -0.15
N ARG A 125 12.06 -4.83 0.36
CA ARG A 125 13.05 -5.70 -0.30
C ARG A 125 12.55 -6.34 -1.58
N VAL A 126 11.24 -6.55 -1.71
CA VAL A 126 10.64 -7.18 -2.88
C VAL A 126 10.26 -6.15 -3.94
N TRP A 127 9.77 -4.98 -3.54
CA TRP A 127 9.04 -4.08 -4.45
C TRP A 127 9.68 -2.73 -4.74
N LEU A 128 10.77 -2.36 -4.04
CA LEU A 128 11.34 -1.01 -4.17
C LEU A 128 12.68 -0.96 -4.90
N ASP A 129 13.27 -2.09 -5.30
CA ASP A 129 14.52 -2.13 -6.08
C ASP A 129 15.59 -1.15 -5.55
N GLU A 130 16.13 -0.26 -6.39
CA GLU A 130 17.10 0.76 -5.99
C GLU A 130 16.56 1.82 -5.02
N PHE A 131 15.23 1.96 -4.90
CA PHE A 131 14.57 2.85 -3.96
C PHE A 131 14.53 2.29 -2.54
N LEU A 132 14.87 1.00 -2.34
CA LEU A 132 15.04 0.38 -1.02
C LEU A 132 15.92 1.24 -0.09
N LYS A 133 16.96 1.89 -0.63
CA LYS A 133 17.87 2.76 0.13
C LYS A 133 17.14 3.90 0.85
N TYR A 134 16.04 4.42 0.29
CA TYR A 134 15.25 5.46 0.92
C TYR A 134 14.43 4.91 2.07
N SER A 135 13.88 3.69 1.96
CA SER A 135 13.16 3.06 3.05
C SER A 135 14.06 2.65 4.21
N LEU A 136 15.29 2.22 3.93
CA LEU A 136 16.26 1.85 4.96
C LEU A 136 16.65 3.03 5.88
N THR A 137 16.52 4.29 5.44
CA THR A 137 16.78 5.45 6.34
C THR A 137 15.72 5.59 7.43
N PHE A 138 14.51 5.07 7.20
CA PHE A 138 13.39 5.07 8.15
C PHE A 138 13.31 3.78 8.98
N LEU A 139 14.07 2.75 8.60
CA LEU A 139 14.07 1.42 9.21
C LEU A 139 15.43 1.16 9.90
N PRO A 140 15.66 1.67 11.13
CA PRO A 140 16.95 1.57 11.81
C PRO A 140 17.30 0.11 12.13
N GLY A 141 18.55 -0.29 11.83
CA GLY A 141 19.11 -1.60 12.20
C GLY A 141 19.64 -2.48 11.05
N GLU A 142 19.36 -2.12 9.79
CA GLU A 142 19.62 -2.98 8.62
C GLU A 142 20.51 -2.35 7.53
N SER A 143 21.16 -1.20 7.78
CA SER A 143 22.05 -0.48 6.83
C SER A 143 23.26 -1.27 6.29
N GLY A 144 23.37 -2.58 6.55
CA GLY A 144 24.49 -3.42 6.13
C GLY A 144 24.12 -4.77 5.48
N ARG A 145 22.83 -5.09 5.26
CA ARG A 145 22.40 -6.36 4.65
C ARG A 145 21.46 -6.14 3.46
N LEU A 146 22.04 -5.72 2.34
CA LEU A 146 21.40 -5.86 1.02
C LEU A 146 21.45 -7.34 0.63
N PHE A 147 20.36 -8.07 0.88
CA PHE A 147 20.12 -9.33 0.18
C PHE A 147 19.47 -8.99 -1.16
N TYR A 148 20.21 -9.18 -2.25
CA TYR A 148 19.66 -9.15 -3.59
C TYR A 148 18.70 -10.33 -3.73
N VAL A 149 17.39 -10.07 -3.68
CA VAL A 149 16.38 -11.02 -4.15
C VAL A 149 16.20 -10.71 -5.63
N PRO A 150 16.65 -11.57 -6.57
CA PRO A 150 16.42 -11.33 -7.98
C PRO A 150 14.93 -11.40 -8.24
N VAL A 151 14.27 -10.24 -8.33
CA VAL A 151 12.98 -10.16 -9.03
C VAL A 151 13.34 -10.29 -10.51
N GLY A 152 12.93 -11.40 -11.11
CA GLY A 152 13.20 -11.67 -12.51
C GLY A 152 12.80 -10.48 -13.37
N MET A 153 13.75 -9.97 -14.13
CA MET A 153 13.58 -8.88 -15.08
C MET A 153 12.64 -9.33 -16.20
N PHE A 154 11.32 -9.16 -16.02
CA PHE A 154 10.36 -9.39 -17.08
C PHE A 154 10.29 -8.15 -17.95
N TYR A 155 11.10 -8.13 -19.00
CA TYR A 155 10.82 -7.30 -20.16
C TYR A 155 9.63 -7.91 -20.89
N VAL A 156 8.53 -7.17 -20.98
CA VAL A 156 7.49 -7.43 -21.99
C VAL A 156 7.31 -6.13 -22.76
N LEU A 157 7.43 -6.23 -24.09
CA LEU A 157 7.16 -5.17 -25.07
C LEU A 157 5.70 -4.70 -25.00
#